data_AF-G3J5I5-F1
#
_entry.id   AF-G3J5I5-F1
#
_cell.length_a   1.000
_cell.length_b   1.000
_cell.length_c   1.000
_cell.angle_alpha   90.00
_cell.angle_beta   90.00
_cell.angle_gamma   90.00
#
_symmetry.space_group_name_H-M   'P 1'
#
loop_
_entity.id
_entity.type
_entity.pdbx_description
1 polymer ?
#
loop_
_entity_poly.entity_id
_entity_poly.type
_entity_poly.pdbx_seq_one_letter_code
_entity_poly.pdbx_strand_id
1 'polypeptide(L)'
;MNQPVKSEAKGHTRNKSSTSRSMYRGARLPVGTLTPAASRPRASTKGPLDVDDDPLSTPGTPSASHGSPNPSLRRPPASPRARPTASSPVSQIGEPQRKDFSFLMRAEIYHPLTPLNVPLAFRSAPGQPDPRGRPEDLLARGHFRAAAIAAVQELTGSGGSRPSVDPRDTRRIFDLLYTRLACLTLIDATPLAAQEVKALEDLASVRTYVDDATGEHLVPWELRVLNVRLQALGFGDPRRAVMSYHDLGREARERIATAAARHAHSETELWKARLQELGIKVAGALVDMDDLPGAAHQLRSLRGHGDARLELARALLWLQLGDAESAKEWNHPGTVRHGRGGLRGGAGAVASAAVRARRRDGER
;
A
#
# COMPACT_ATOMS: atom_id res chain seq x y z
N MET A 1 42.32 17.03 -47.54
CA MET A 1 43.38 17.96 -47.07
C MET A 1 42.92 19.39 -47.31
N ASN A 2 43.16 20.26 -46.32
CA ASN A 2 43.03 21.73 -46.32
C ASN A 2 41.65 22.36 -45.98
N GLN A 3 41.39 22.41 -44.67
CA GLN A 3 41.00 23.64 -43.94
C GLN A 3 42.31 24.24 -43.35
N PRO A 4 42.39 25.46 -42.76
CA PRO A 4 41.30 26.35 -42.31
C PRO A 4 41.53 27.87 -42.57
N VAL A 5 40.52 28.70 -42.32
CA VAL A 5 40.72 30.10 -41.91
C VAL A 5 39.82 30.43 -40.72
N LYS A 6 40.45 30.87 -39.62
CA LYS A 6 39.82 31.46 -38.42
C LYS A 6 39.60 32.96 -38.63
N SER A 7 38.49 33.48 -38.10
CA SER A 7 38.49 34.75 -37.35
C SER A 7 37.32 34.79 -36.36
N GLU A 8 37.65 34.98 -35.08
CA GLU A 8 36.79 35.53 -34.02
C GLU A 8 36.84 37.09 -34.18
N ALA A 9 36.04 37.98 -33.57
CA ALA A 9 35.19 37.93 -32.38
C ALA A 9 34.25 39.17 -32.33
N LYS A 10 33.26 39.06 -31.45
CA LYS A 10 32.68 40.11 -30.57
C LYS A 10 31.80 41.22 -31.15
N GLY A 11 30.53 41.13 -30.75
CA GLY A 11 30.06 42.02 -29.68
C GLY A 11 28.65 42.53 -29.91
N HIS A 12 27.65 41.96 -29.22
CA HIS A 12 26.34 42.59 -29.10
C HIS A 12 25.82 42.52 -27.66
N THR A 13 25.04 43.55 -27.35
CA THR A 13 24.92 44.24 -26.08
C THR A 13 23.73 43.76 -25.26
N ARG A 14 23.87 43.90 -23.94
CA ARG A 14 22.81 43.95 -22.92
C ARG A 14 21.55 44.67 -23.43
N ASN A 15 20.38 44.12 -23.12
CA ASN A 15 19.21 44.92 -22.74
C ASN A 15 18.49 44.26 -21.56
N LYS A 16 18.46 45.02 -20.46
CA LYS A 16 17.61 44.82 -19.28
C LYS A 16 16.37 45.68 -19.50
N SER A 17 15.18 45.14 -19.30
CA SER A 17 13.97 45.93 -19.13
C SER A 17 13.14 45.36 -17.98
N SER A 18 13.36 45.96 -16.82
CA SER A 18 12.49 45.93 -15.65
C SER A 18 11.32 46.88 -15.88
N THR A 19 10.08 46.40 -15.74
CA THR A 19 8.91 47.27 -15.56
C THR A 19 8.35 47.03 -14.18
N SER A 20 8.42 48.09 -13.37
CA SER A 20 7.83 48.21 -12.05
C SER A 20 6.46 48.88 -12.16
N ARG A 21 5.64 48.66 -11.12
CA ARG A 21 4.62 49.58 -10.56
C ARG A 21 3.18 49.43 -11.11
N SER A 22 2.27 48.97 -10.24
CA SER A 22 1.27 49.88 -9.66
C SER A 22 0.56 49.25 -8.47
N MET A 23 0.60 49.97 -7.34
CA MET A 23 -0.33 49.83 -6.22
C MET A 23 -1.73 50.31 -6.63
N TYR A 24 -2.77 49.73 -6.05
CA TYR A 24 -4.00 50.46 -5.75
C TYR A 24 -4.54 50.04 -4.38
N ARG A 25 -4.92 51.06 -3.62
CA ARG A 25 -5.45 51.02 -2.26
C ARG A 25 -6.87 51.57 -2.32
N GLY A 26 -7.83 50.81 -1.77
CA GLY A 26 -9.04 51.32 -1.11
C GLY A 26 -10.27 51.67 -1.95
N ALA A 27 -11.42 51.06 -1.61
CA ALA A 27 -12.67 51.77 -1.31
C ALA A 27 -13.70 50.82 -0.67
N ARG A 28 -14.37 51.29 0.39
CA ARG A 28 -15.51 50.65 1.08
C ARG A 28 -16.85 51.16 0.49
N LEU A 29 -17.81 50.24 0.33
CA LEU A 29 -19.30 50.27 0.48
C LEU A 29 -20.14 51.46 -0.06
N PRO A 30 -21.38 51.22 -0.55
CA PRO A 30 -22.54 51.10 0.35
C PRO A 30 -23.59 50.02 0.01
N VAL A 31 -24.45 49.83 1.01
CA VAL A 31 -25.61 48.94 1.18
C VAL A 31 -26.79 49.31 0.25
N GLY A 32 -27.50 48.29 -0.23
CA GLY A 32 -28.81 48.40 -0.88
C GLY A 32 -29.63 47.12 -0.70
N THR A 33 -30.61 47.18 0.20
CA THR A 33 -31.60 46.17 0.60
C THR A 33 -32.58 45.85 -0.54
N LEU A 34 -33.07 44.61 -0.66
CA LEU A 34 -34.50 44.25 -0.88
C LEU A 34 -34.74 42.71 -0.93
N THR A 35 -35.47 42.23 0.08
CA THR A 35 -36.46 41.12 0.15
C THR A 35 -36.09 39.63 0.03
N PRO A 36 -36.78 38.74 0.78
CA PRO A 36 -36.35 37.37 1.08
C PRO A 36 -37.03 36.31 0.20
N ALA A 37 -36.28 35.31 -0.25
CA ALA A 37 -36.81 34.10 -0.88
C ALA A 37 -36.88 32.95 0.14
N ALA A 38 -38.00 32.23 0.09
CA ALA A 38 -38.52 31.30 1.07
C ALA A 38 -37.58 30.15 1.48
N SER A 39 -37.50 29.95 2.80
CA SER A 39 -36.96 28.75 3.46
C SER A 39 -37.74 27.49 3.09
N ARG A 40 -37.04 26.44 2.68
CA ARG A 40 -37.55 25.06 2.67
C ARG A 40 -37.36 24.44 4.06
N PRO A 41 -38.37 23.75 4.62
CA PRO A 41 -38.29 23.18 5.96
C PRO A 41 -37.28 22.02 6.00
N ARG A 42 -36.38 22.07 6.98
CA ARG A 42 -35.51 20.94 7.35
C ARG A 42 -36.38 19.87 8.00
N ALA A 43 -36.41 18.68 7.41
CA ALA A 43 -37.04 17.52 8.01
C ALA A 43 -36.32 17.19 9.34
N SER A 44 -37.09 17.26 10.43
CA SER A 44 -36.71 16.81 11.75
C SER A 44 -36.75 15.29 11.79
N THR A 45 -35.59 14.64 11.85
CA THR A 45 -35.50 13.22 12.20
C THR A 45 -35.03 13.10 13.65
N LYS A 46 -35.98 13.18 14.59
CA LYS A 46 -35.81 12.59 15.93
C LYS A 46 -35.80 11.07 15.73
N GLY A 47 -34.68 10.44 16.04
CA GLY A 47 -34.54 8.98 16.06
C GLY A 47 -35.18 8.39 17.31
N PRO A 48 -35.59 7.11 17.29
CA PRO A 48 -36.36 6.45 18.36
C PRO A 48 -35.47 5.96 19.51
N LEU A 49 -34.72 6.88 20.13
CA LEU A 49 -33.91 6.64 21.32
C LEU A 49 -34.09 7.77 22.34
N ASP A 50 -35.35 8.12 22.60
CA ASP A 50 -35.77 8.84 23.81
C ASP A 50 -36.81 7.94 24.51
N VAL A 51 -36.33 7.01 25.33
CA VAL A 51 -37.11 6.31 26.36
C VAL A 51 -36.26 6.33 27.62
N ASP A 52 -36.43 7.40 28.38
CA ASP A 52 -36.16 7.42 29.82
C ASP A 52 -37.36 6.73 30.48
N ASP A 53 -37.15 5.60 31.17
CA ASP A 53 -38.02 5.20 32.28
C ASP A 53 -37.32 4.23 33.23
N ASP A 54 -37.42 4.59 34.51
CA ASP A 54 -36.75 4.08 35.71
C ASP A 54 -37.29 2.69 36.13
N PRO A 55 -36.49 1.81 36.77
CA PRO A 55 -36.90 0.45 37.12
C PRO A 55 -37.56 0.41 38.50
N LEU A 56 -38.73 -0.23 38.61
CA LEU A 56 -39.26 -0.96 39.79
C LEU A 56 -40.76 -1.27 39.60
N SER A 57 -41.13 -2.52 39.29
CA SER A 57 -42.31 -3.26 39.83
C SER A 57 -42.62 -4.55 39.04
N THR A 58 -42.68 -5.67 39.74
CA THR A 58 -43.31 -6.97 39.36
C THR A 58 -44.60 -7.15 40.21
N PRO A 59 -45.39 -8.27 40.16
CA PRO A 59 -45.52 -9.42 39.23
C PRO A 59 -47.00 -9.76 38.84
N GLY A 60 -47.23 -10.80 38.00
CA GLY A 60 -48.51 -11.54 37.97
C GLY A 60 -48.78 -12.46 36.75
N THR A 61 -48.71 -13.78 36.94
CA THR A 61 -49.20 -14.91 36.09
C THR A 61 -50.66 -15.29 36.44
N PRO A 62 -51.37 -16.33 35.88
CA PRO A 62 -51.16 -17.25 34.73
C PRO A 62 -52.44 -17.55 33.86
N SER A 63 -52.31 -18.50 32.90
CA SER A 63 -53.23 -19.63 32.58
C SER A 63 -53.79 -19.80 31.15
N ALA A 64 -53.93 -21.08 30.78
CA ALA A 64 -54.18 -21.65 29.45
C ALA A 64 -55.62 -22.17 29.24
N SER A 65 -55.98 -22.48 27.98
CA SER A 65 -56.52 -23.79 27.50
C SER A 65 -57.79 -23.81 26.60
N HIS A 66 -57.77 -24.77 25.64
CA HIS A 66 -58.86 -25.51 24.94
C HIS A 66 -59.81 -24.77 23.95
N GLY A 67 -60.34 -25.35 22.85
CA GLY A 67 -60.43 -26.74 22.37
C GLY A 67 -61.05 -26.88 20.94
N SER A 68 -61.14 -28.13 20.47
CA SER A 68 -61.56 -28.65 19.13
C SER A 68 -63.10 -28.78 18.96
N PRO A 69 -63.70 -29.09 17.77
CA PRO A 69 -63.94 -30.51 17.38
C PRO A 69 -64.04 -30.87 15.84
N ASN A 70 -64.09 -32.20 15.60
CA ASN A 70 -64.11 -33.08 14.39
C ASN A 70 -65.48 -33.09 13.60
N PRO A 71 -65.83 -33.91 12.55
CA PRO A 71 -65.32 -35.25 12.12
C PRO A 71 -65.30 -35.69 10.60
N SER A 72 -64.47 -36.72 10.31
CA SER A 72 -64.55 -37.95 9.46
C SER A 72 -65.30 -38.04 8.09
N LEU A 73 -64.60 -38.51 7.02
CA LEU A 73 -64.72 -39.87 6.39
C LEU A 73 -64.15 -39.98 4.93
N ARG A 74 -63.44 -41.10 4.68
CA ARG A 74 -63.28 -41.91 3.44
C ARG A 74 -62.19 -41.58 2.38
N ARG A 75 -61.50 -42.67 2.00
CA ARG A 75 -60.39 -42.86 1.04
C ARG A 75 -60.91 -43.50 -0.27
N PRO A 76 -60.23 -43.31 -1.42
CA PRO A 76 -59.63 -44.46 -2.14
C PRO A 76 -58.20 -44.17 -2.67
N PRO A 77 -57.44 -45.20 -3.14
CA PRO A 77 -55.99 -45.12 -3.33
C PRO A 77 -55.57 -44.84 -4.79
N ALA A 78 -54.40 -44.21 -4.98
CA ALA A 78 -53.68 -44.20 -6.26
C ALA A 78 -52.15 -44.20 -6.05
N SER A 79 -51.47 -44.96 -6.91
CA SER A 79 -50.07 -45.41 -6.90
C SER A 79 -49.00 -44.30 -6.89
N PRO A 80 -47.73 -44.62 -6.50
CA PRO A 80 -46.72 -43.62 -6.20
C PRO A 80 -46.02 -43.12 -7.47
N ARG A 81 -45.98 -41.79 -7.68
CA ARG A 81 -45.06 -41.15 -8.61
C ARG A 81 -43.88 -40.59 -7.80
N ALA A 82 -42.70 -41.13 -8.07
CA ALA A 82 -41.45 -40.70 -7.46
C ALA A 82 -41.24 -39.19 -7.65
N ARG A 83 -41.02 -38.50 -6.54
CA ARG A 83 -40.63 -37.09 -6.47
C ARG A 83 -39.09 -37.06 -6.45
N PRO A 84 -38.40 -36.39 -7.38
CA PRO A 84 -36.96 -36.21 -7.24
C PRO A 84 -36.72 -35.28 -6.06
N THR A 85 -36.09 -35.82 -5.01
CA THR A 85 -35.52 -35.03 -3.93
C THR A 85 -34.43 -34.15 -4.53
N ALA A 86 -34.68 -32.85 -4.58
CA ALA A 86 -33.63 -31.86 -4.78
C ALA A 86 -32.64 -31.98 -3.61
N SER A 87 -31.51 -32.65 -3.84
CA SER A 87 -30.37 -32.56 -2.95
C SER A 87 -29.79 -31.16 -3.10
N SER A 88 -29.93 -30.35 -2.04
CA SER A 88 -29.07 -29.18 -1.89
C SER A 88 -27.63 -29.67 -1.83
N PRO A 89 -26.69 -29.11 -2.61
CA PRO A 89 -25.29 -29.50 -2.48
C PRO A 89 -24.79 -28.98 -1.14
N VAL A 90 -24.66 -29.90 -0.18
CA VAL A 90 -23.77 -29.73 0.96
C VAL A 90 -22.42 -29.36 0.39
N SER A 91 -21.92 -28.17 0.76
CA SER A 91 -20.57 -27.75 0.42
C SER A 91 -19.61 -28.78 0.97
N GLN A 92 -19.09 -29.64 0.09
CA GLN A 92 -17.95 -30.47 0.40
C GLN A 92 -16.85 -29.50 0.82
N ILE A 93 -16.40 -29.63 2.06
CA ILE A 93 -15.18 -29.00 2.55
C ILE A 93 -14.07 -29.62 1.71
N GLY A 94 -13.79 -28.99 0.57
CA GLY A 94 -12.77 -29.40 -0.35
C GLY A 94 -11.42 -29.23 0.31
N GLU A 95 -10.48 -30.09 -0.07
CA GLU A 95 -9.05 -29.92 0.23
C GLU A 95 -8.62 -28.46 0.01
N PRO A 96 -7.68 -27.93 0.81
CA PRO A 96 -7.24 -26.54 0.70
C PRO A 96 -6.77 -26.28 -0.73
N GLN A 97 -7.60 -25.61 -1.52
CA GLN A 97 -7.27 -25.29 -2.90
C GLN A 97 -6.24 -24.17 -2.88
N ARG A 98 -5.08 -24.43 -3.50
CA ARG A 98 -4.06 -23.40 -3.72
C ARG A 98 -4.69 -22.26 -4.51
N LYS A 99 -4.56 -21.03 -4.01
CA LYS A 99 -5.07 -19.84 -4.68
C LYS A 99 -4.38 -19.69 -6.05
N ASP A 100 -5.14 -19.24 -7.04
CA ASP A 100 -4.68 -19.02 -8.41
C ASP A 100 -4.59 -17.51 -8.67
N PHE A 101 -3.41 -17.06 -9.10
CA PHE A 101 -3.11 -15.65 -9.37
C PHE A 101 -2.84 -15.37 -10.85
N SER A 102 -3.32 -16.22 -11.76
CA SER A 102 -3.25 -16.04 -13.21
C SER A 102 -3.75 -14.68 -13.69
N PHE A 103 -4.71 -14.06 -12.97
CA PHE A 103 -5.18 -12.71 -13.30
C PHE A 103 -4.07 -11.66 -13.24
N LEU A 104 -3.07 -11.82 -12.36
CA LEU A 104 -1.90 -10.92 -12.25
C LEU A 104 -0.87 -11.18 -13.36
N MET A 105 -0.96 -12.29 -14.08
CA MET A 105 0.02 -12.64 -15.13
C MET A 105 -0.35 -12.07 -16.51
N ARG A 106 -1.46 -11.33 -16.59
CA ARG A 106 -1.95 -10.74 -17.83
C ARG A 106 -1.06 -9.56 -18.27
N ALA A 107 -0.56 -9.62 -19.51
CA ALA A 107 0.34 -8.59 -20.03
C ALA A 107 -0.34 -7.20 -20.09
N GLU A 108 -1.66 -7.15 -20.28
CA GLU A 108 -2.44 -5.90 -20.34
C GLU A 108 -2.38 -5.06 -19.06
N ILE A 109 -2.01 -5.65 -17.92
CA ILE A 109 -1.86 -4.92 -16.65
C ILE A 109 -0.63 -4.00 -16.71
N TYR A 110 0.42 -4.40 -17.43
CA TYR A 110 1.75 -3.82 -17.30
C TYR A 110 2.09 -2.87 -18.43
N HIS A 111 2.52 -1.66 -18.07
CA HIS A 111 2.82 -0.62 -19.03
C HIS A 111 4.24 -0.78 -19.59
N PRO A 112 4.45 -0.76 -20.92
CA PRO A 112 5.78 -0.87 -21.49
C PRO A 112 6.65 0.35 -21.13
N LEU A 113 7.90 0.10 -20.75
CA LEU A 113 8.86 1.17 -20.44
C LEU A 113 9.58 1.61 -21.71
N THR A 114 9.07 2.65 -22.36
CA THR A 114 9.62 3.16 -23.63
C THR A 114 11.05 3.71 -23.46
N PRO A 115 12.02 3.26 -24.27
CA PRO A 115 13.41 3.70 -24.16
C PRO A 115 13.62 5.15 -24.65
N LEU A 116 12.60 5.76 -25.25
CA LEU A 116 12.64 7.10 -25.83
C LEU A 116 12.97 8.18 -24.79
N ASN A 117 12.54 7.97 -23.55
CA ASN A 117 12.80 8.89 -22.44
C ASN A 117 14.23 8.77 -21.88
N VAL A 118 15.02 7.80 -22.37
CA VAL A 118 16.42 7.62 -21.95
C VAL A 118 17.32 8.33 -22.96
N PRO A 119 18.17 9.29 -22.53
CA PRO A 119 19.10 9.96 -23.43
C PRO A 119 20.01 8.97 -24.17
N LEU A 120 20.37 9.25 -25.42
CA LEU A 120 21.12 8.33 -26.28
C LEU A 120 22.45 7.89 -25.66
N ALA A 121 23.16 8.79 -24.97
CA ALA A 121 24.40 8.48 -24.27
C ALA A 121 24.25 7.35 -23.25
N PHE A 122 23.11 7.28 -22.57
CA PHE A 122 22.79 6.20 -21.62
C PHE A 122 22.23 4.96 -22.28
N ARG A 123 21.73 5.02 -23.52
CA ARG A 123 21.26 3.84 -24.27
C ARG A 123 22.40 3.09 -24.96
N SER A 124 23.40 3.81 -25.46
CA SER A 124 24.53 3.25 -26.19
C SER A 124 25.78 3.04 -25.32
N ALA A 125 25.68 3.28 -24.00
CA ALA A 125 26.80 3.10 -23.10
C ALA A 125 27.23 1.61 -23.04
N PRO A 126 28.53 1.31 -23.02
CA PRO A 126 29.05 -0.07 -22.98
C PRO A 126 28.65 -0.85 -21.72
N GLY A 127 28.20 -0.16 -20.66
CA GLY A 127 27.67 -0.76 -19.43
C GLY A 127 26.17 -1.07 -19.45
N GLN A 128 25.55 -1.24 -20.63
CA GLN A 128 24.15 -1.67 -20.67
C GLN A 128 23.99 -3.04 -19.99
N PRO A 129 22.93 -3.23 -19.17
CA PRO A 129 22.63 -4.52 -18.62
C PRO A 129 22.29 -5.52 -19.74
N ASP A 130 22.63 -6.79 -19.51
CA ASP A 130 22.17 -7.87 -20.37
C ASP A 130 20.63 -7.88 -20.42
N PRO A 131 20.00 -7.75 -21.60
CA PRO A 131 18.55 -7.81 -21.76
C PRO A 131 17.94 -9.12 -21.24
N ARG A 132 18.73 -10.19 -21.10
CA ARG A 132 18.31 -11.49 -20.58
C ARG A 132 18.69 -11.73 -19.11
N GLY A 133 19.18 -10.70 -18.40
CA GLY A 133 19.55 -10.79 -17.00
C GLY A 133 18.38 -11.18 -16.08
N ARG A 134 18.66 -11.87 -14.97
CA ARG A 134 17.64 -12.18 -13.96
C ARG A 134 17.28 -10.92 -13.16
N PRO A 135 16.01 -10.72 -12.74
CA PRO A 135 15.62 -9.55 -11.96
C PRO A 135 16.54 -9.33 -10.74
N GLU A 136 16.91 -10.40 -10.03
CA GLU A 136 17.77 -10.36 -8.85
C GLU A 136 19.19 -9.87 -9.18
N ASP A 137 19.75 -10.36 -10.29
CA ASP A 137 21.07 -10.01 -10.79
C ASP A 137 21.14 -8.55 -11.27
N LEU A 138 20.04 -8.04 -11.83
CA LEU A 138 19.89 -6.66 -12.28
C LEU A 138 19.72 -5.71 -11.08
N LEU A 139 18.92 -6.12 -10.09
CA LEU A 139 18.77 -5.37 -8.82
C LEU A 139 20.09 -5.25 -8.08
N ALA A 140 20.87 -6.33 -7.98
CA ALA A 140 22.18 -6.32 -7.31
C ALA A 140 23.17 -5.35 -7.95
N ARG A 141 23.02 -5.07 -9.25
CA ARG A 141 23.84 -4.12 -10.02
C ARG A 141 23.23 -2.71 -10.09
N GLY A 142 22.06 -2.48 -9.48
CA GLY A 142 21.36 -1.19 -9.53
C GLY A 142 20.67 -0.88 -10.86
N HIS A 143 20.47 -1.87 -11.73
CA HIS A 143 19.79 -1.69 -13.02
C HIS A 143 18.27 -1.78 -12.87
N PHE A 144 17.67 -0.86 -12.10
CA PHE A 144 16.25 -0.90 -11.73
C PHE A 144 15.30 -0.91 -12.94
N ARG A 145 15.61 -0.12 -13.98
CA ARG A 145 14.79 -0.11 -15.21
C ARG A 145 14.77 -1.47 -15.91
N ALA A 146 15.93 -2.11 -16.05
CA ALA A 146 16.04 -3.43 -16.67
C ALA A 146 15.38 -4.50 -15.79
N ALA A 147 15.56 -4.42 -14.46
CA ALA A 147 14.92 -5.31 -13.50
C ALA A 147 13.38 -5.22 -13.59
N ALA A 148 12.81 -4.01 -13.73
CA ALA A 148 11.38 -3.81 -13.91
C ALA A 148 10.85 -4.47 -15.19
N ILE A 149 11.62 -4.43 -16.29
CA ILE A 149 11.25 -5.07 -17.55
C ILE A 149 11.34 -6.59 -17.42
N ALA A 150 12.47 -7.09 -16.90
CA ALA A 150 12.71 -8.52 -16.71
C ALA A 150 11.67 -9.16 -15.78
N ALA A 151 11.26 -8.46 -14.71
CA ALA A 151 10.24 -8.97 -13.78
C ALA A 151 8.90 -9.21 -14.47
N VAL A 152 8.43 -8.27 -15.31
CA VAL A 152 7.17 -8.42 -16.07
C VAL A 152 7.29 -9.48 -17.16
N GLN A 153 8.43 -9.54 -17.86
CA GLN A 153 8.66 -10.55 -18.89
C GLN A 153 8.66 -11.96 -18.32
N GLU A 154 9.18 -12.15 -17.11
CA GLU A 154 9.12 -13.41 -16.41
C GLU A 154 7.71 -13.71 -15.90
N LEU A 155 7.04 -12.71 -15.30
CA LEU A 155 5.69 -12.86 -14.75
C LEU A 155 4.63 -13.19 -15.82
N THR A 156 4.76 -12.62 -17.01
CA THR A 156 3.81 -12.79 -18.12
C THR A 156 4.25 -13.84 -19.14
N GLY A 157 5.43 -14.42 -18.98
CA GLY A 157 6.01 -15.38 -19.93
C GLY A 157 6.46 -14.77 -21.27
N SER A 158 6.41 -13.45 -21.45
CA SER A 158 6.75 -12.78 -22.71
C SER A 158 8.27 -12.74 -23.00
N GLY A 159 9.12 -13.16 -22.06
CA GLY A 159 10.58 -13.11 -22.15
C GLY A 159 11.24 -14.16 -23.07
N GLY A 160 10.46 -15.09 -23.65
CA GLY A 160 10.85 -16.05 -24.72
C GLY A 160 11.93 -17.08 -24.38
N SER A 161 12.71 -16.88 -23.30
CA SER A 161 13.87 -17.69 -22.93
C SER A 161 13.69 -18.44 -21.60
N ARG A 162 12.56 -18.24 -20.91
CA ARG A 162 12.33 -18.76 -19.56
C ARG A 162 10.98 -19.46 -19.46
N PRO A 163 10.86 -20.50 -18.63
CA PRO A 163 9.58 -21.11 -18.32
C PRO A 163 8.65 -20.07 -17.71
N SER A 164 7.37 -20.12 -18.08
CA SER A 164 6.33 -19.31 -17.45
C SER A 164 6.26 -19.66 -15.96
N VAL A 165 6.01 -18.65 -15.13
CA VAL A 165 5.72 -18.86 -13.70
C VAL A 165 4.43 -19.68 -13.57
N ASP A 166 4.39 -20.62 -12.63
CA ASP A 166 3.16 -21.35 -12.29
C ASP A 166 2.15 -20.35 -11.68
N PRO A 167 0.91 -20.24 -12.17
CA PRO A 167 -0.13 -19.38 -11.59
C PRO A 167 -0.40 -19.61 -10.09
N ARG A 168 -0.01 -20.77 -9.56
CA ARG A 168 -0.13 -21.15 -8.15
C ARG A 168 1.14 -20.87 -7.33
N ASP A 169 2.26 -20.50 -7.97
CA ASP A 169 3.48 -20.08 -7.28
C ASP A 169 3.33 -18.63 -6.78
N THR A 170 2.55 -18.53 -5.70
CA THR A 170 2.15 -17.28 -5.08
C THR A 170 3.36 -16.44 -4.65
N ARG A 171 4.41 -17.10 -4.14
CA ARG A 171 5.64 -16.44 -3.68
C ARG A 171 6.36 -15.79 -4.86
N ARG A 172 6.58 -16.54 -5.94
CA ARG A 172 7.29 -16.00 -7.11
C ARG A 172 6.51 -14.86 -7.78
N ILE A 173 5.18 -15.01 -7.89
CA ILE A 173 4.30 -13.98 -8.47
C ILE A 173 4.41 -12.66 -7.70
N PHE A 174 4.27 -12.70 -6.38
CA PHE A 174 4.33 -11.47 -5.58
C PHE A 174 5.75 -10.89 -5.46
N ASP A 175 6.80 -11.71 -5.50
CA ASP A 175 8.19 -11.22 -5.54
C ASP A 175 8.48 -10.47 -6.85
N LEU A 176 8.01 -10.99 -7.99
CA LEU A 176 8.15 -10.33 -9.29
C LEU A 176 7.32 -9.04 -9.35
N LEU A 177 6.07 -9.08 -8.86
CA LEU A 177 5.21 -7.89 -8.81
C LEU A 177 5.79 -6.81 -7.88
N TYR A 178 6.27 -7.18 -6.70
CA TYR A 178 6.97 -6.25 -5.81
C TYR A 178 8.20 -5.64 -6.47
N THR A 179 9.02 -6.48 -7.13
CA THR A 179 10.21 -6.01 -7.87
C THR A 179 9.82 -5.00 -8.94
N ARG A 180 8.77 -5.29 -9.71
CA ARG A 180 8.22 -4.40 -10.74
C ARG A 180 7.81 -3.05 -10.13
N LEU A 181 6.91 -3.06 -9.17
CA LEU A 181 6.34 -1.84 -8.58
C LEU A 181 7.42 -1.01 -7.86
N ALA A 182 8.30 -1.64 -7.09
CA ALA A 182 9.40 -0.96 -6.41
C ALA A 182 10.37 -0.33 -7.42
N CYS A 183 10.76 -1.05 -8.47
CA CYS A 183 11.65 -0.49 -9.49
C CYS A 183 11.01 0.68 -10.24
N LEU A 184 9.69 0.64 -10.53
CA LEU A 184 8.99 1.77 -11.11
C LEU A 184 9.05 3.00 -10.22
N THR A 185 8.87 2.86 -8.90
CA THR A 185 9.03 4.00 -7.97
C THR A 185 10.46 4.54 -7.94
N LEU A 186 11.46 3.67 -8.04
CA LEU A 186 12.88 4.07 -8.00
C LEU A 186 13.35 4.80 -9.25
N ILE A 187 12.73 4.54 -10.40
CA ILE A 187 13.05 5.22 -11.68
C ILE A 187 12.12 6.40 -11.96
N ASP A 188 11.40 6.89 -10.95
CA ASP A 188 10.44 7.99 -11.05
C ASP A 188 9.28 7.72 -12.03
N ALA A 189 8.89 6.45 -12.18
CA ALA A 189 7.73 6.00 -12.93
C ALA A 189 6.55 5.65 -12.00
N THR A 190 6.43 6.35 -10.87
CA THR A 190 5.39 6.13 -9.84
C THR A 190 3.96 6.15 -10.38
N PRO A 191 3.57 7.01 -11.35
CA PRO A 191 2.23 6.96 -11.93
C PRO A 191 1.89 5.62 -12.60
N LEU A 192 2.86 4.98 -13.26
CA LEU A 192 2.68 3.65 -13.84
C LEU A 192 2.52 2.61 -12.73
N ALA A 193 3.33 2.69 -11.67
CA ALA A 193 3.21 1.79 -10.52
C ALA A 193 1.82 1.91 -9.86
N ALA A 194 1.29 3.13 -9.73
CA ALA A 194 -0.03 3.39 -9.18
C ALA A 194 -1.19 2.90 -10.08
N GLN A 195 -0.96 2.75 -11.38
CA GLN A 195 -1.91 2.11 -12.30
C GLN A 195 -1.82 0.58 -12.21
N GLU A 196 -0.63 0.02 -12.27
CA GLU A 196 -0.38 -1.43 -12.24
C GLU A 196 -0.83 -2.06 -10.92
N VAL A 197 -0.63 -1.37 -9.79
CA VAL A 197 -1.01 -1.88 -8.46
C VAL A 197 -2.52 -2.11 -8.31
N LYS A 198 -3.35 -1.46 -9.14
CA LYS A 198 -4.82 -1.62 -9.08
C LYS A 198 -5.25 -3.05 -9.39
N ALA A 199 -4.42 -3.82 -10.09
CA ALA A 199 -4.65 -5.24 -10.33
C ALA A 199 -4.67 -6.07 -9.03
N LEU A 200 -4.10 -5.58 -7.92
CA LEU A 200 -4.21 -6.24 -6.61
C LEU A 200 -5.60 -6.09 -5.97
N GLU A 201 -6.46 -5.22 -6.50
CA GLU A 201 -7.80 -4.98 -5.99
C GLU A 201 -7.81 -4.70 -4.47
N ASP A 202 -8.53 -5.53 -3.70
CA ASP A 202 -8.62 -5.44 -2.25
C ASP A 202 -7.75 -6.49 -1.55
N LEU A 203 -6.59 -6.05 -1.05
CA LEU A 203 -5.69 -6.90 -0.27
C LEU A 203 -6.27 -7.34 1.09
N ALA A 204 -7.33 -6.69 1.59
CA ALA A 204 -8.01 -7.12 2.80
C ALA A 204 -8.93 -8.35 2.58
N SER A 205 -9.14 -8.76 1.32
CA SER A 205 -9.92 -9.95 0.99
C SER A 205 -9.26 -11.22 1.51
N VAL A 206 -9.75 -11.70 2.67
CA VAL A 206 -9.33 -12.97 3.29
C VAL A 206 -9.50 -14.13 2.31
N ARG A 207 -10.57 -14.14 1.51
CA ARG A 207 -10.84 -15.20 0.53
C ARG A 207 -9.77 -15.31 -0.55
N THR A 208 -9.18 -14.18 -0.95
CA THR A 208 -8.20 -14.11 -2.05
C THR A 208 -6.78 -14.22 -1.54
N TYR A 209 -6.45 -13.52 -0.46
CA TYR A 209 -5.07 -13.27 -0.05
C TYR A 209 -4.65 -13.93 1.26
N VAL A 210 -5.52 -14.71 1.89
CA VAL A 210 -5.18 -15.50 3.07
C VAL A 210 -5.18 -16.98 2.68
N ASP A 211 -4.15 -17.69 3.14
CA ASP A 211 -4.01 -19.12 2.98
C ASP A 211 -5.01 -19.85 3.90
N ASP A 212 -5.86 -20.70 3.32
CA ASP A 212 -6.95 -21.35 4.05
C ASP A 212 -6.45 -22.35 5.12
N ALA A 213 -5.23 -22.88 4.97
CA ALA A 213 -4.66 -23.88 5.88
C ALA A 213 -3.91 -23.24 7.05
N THR A 214 -3.19 -22.16 6.80
CA THR A 214 -2.32 -21.50 7.79
C THR A 214 -2.92 -20.23 8.39
N GLY A 215 -3.93 -19.64 7.73
CA GLY A 215 -4.46 -18.33 8.09
C GLY A 215 -3.47 -17.18 7.83
N GLU A 216 -2.36 -17.45 7.14
CA GLU A 216 -1.32 -16.47 6.87
C GLU A 216 -1.61 -15.66 5.61
N HIS A 217 -1.19 -14.40 5.62
CA HIS A 217 -1.35 -13.52 4.46
C HIS A 217 -0.34 -13.92 3.37
N LEU A 218 -0.84 -14.24 2.18
CA LEU A 218 -0.06 -14.71 1.04
C LEU A 218 0.82 -13.60 0.43
N VAL A 219 0.33 -12.35 0.45
CA VAL A 219 1.10 -11.19 -0.04
C VAL A 219 2.18 -10.78 0.97
N PRO A 220 3.45 -10.66 0.54
CA PRO A 220 4.55 -10.21 1.39
C PRO A 220 4.28 -8.83 2.03
N TRP A 221 4.70 -8.66 3.29
CA TRP A 221 4.50 -7.42 4.04
C TRP A 221 4.92 -6.16 3.28
N GLU A 222 6.10 -6.18 2.65
CA GLU A 222 6.62 -5.01 1.94
C GLU A 222 5.75 -4.62 0.74
N LEU A 223 5.17 -5.61 0.04
CA LEU A 223 4.23 -5.36 -1.05
C LEU A 223 2.91 -4.78 -0.51
N ARG A 224 2.43 -5.23 0.65
CA ARG A 224 1.24 -4.66 1.30
C ARG A 224 1.46 -3.19 1.69
N VAL A 225 2.60 -2.86 2.29
CA VAL A 225 2.95 -1.48 2.65
C VAL A 225 3.11 -0.60 1.41
N LEU A 226 3.75 -1.11 0.34
CA LEU A 226 3.88 -0.41 -0.93
C LEU A 226 2.53 -0.19 -1.61
N ASN A 227 1.64 -1.19 -1.57
CA ASN A 227 0.29 -1.11 -2.13
C ASN A 227 -0.49 0.06 -1.53
N VAL A 228 -0.45 0.24 -0.21
CA VAL A 228 -1.15 1.37 0.45
C VAL A 228 -0.70 2.71 -0.13
N ARG A 229 0.62 2.92 -0.31
CA ARG A 229 1.14 4.17 -0.90
C ARG A 229 0.68 4.35 -2.34
N LEU A 230 0.83 3.31 -3.15
CA LEU A 230 0.53 3.37 -4.58
C LEU A 230 -0.97 3.52 -4.86
N GLN A 231 -1.84 2.87 -4.08
CA GLN A 231 -3.29 3.07 -4.19
C GLN A 231 -3.68 4.50 -3.82
N ALA A 232 -3.19 5.04 -2.71
CA ALA A 232 -3.49 6.42 -2.32
C ALA A 232 -3.05 7.43 -3.39
N LEU A 233 -1.88 7.25 -4.01
CA LEU A 233 -1.45 8.04 -5.15
C LEU A 233 -2.33 7.84 -6.38
N GLY A 234 -2.70 6.59 -6.69
CA GLY A 234 -3.50 6.24 -7.86
C GLY A 234 -4.98 6.65 -7.80
N PHE A 235 -5.50 6.90 -6.60
CA PHE A 235 -6.83 7.45 -6.35
C PHE A 235 -6.81 8.93 -5.97
N GLY A 236 -5.64 9.50 -5.67
CA GLY A 236 -5.52 10.87 -5.15
C GLY A 236 -6.14 11.05 -3.77
N ASP A 237 -6.18 9.98 -2.96
CA ASP A 237 -6.82 9.98 -1.64
C ASP A 237 -5.83 9.54 -0.54
N PRO A 238 -5.09 10.48 0.06
CA PRO A 238 -4.16 10.17 1.15
C PRO A 238 -4.85 9.77 2.46
N ARG A 239 -6.16 10.04 2.65
CA ARG A 239 -6.90 9.60 3.85
C ARG A 239 -7.00 8.08 3.91
N ARG A 240 -7.20 7.45 2.76
CA ARG A 240 -7.17 5.99 2.63
C ARG A 240 -5.82 5.40 3.05
N ALA A 241 -4.70 6.06 2.76
CA ALA A 241 -3.40 5.60 3.22
C ALA A 241 -3.29 5.58 4.74
N VAL A 242 -3.72 6.65 5.42
CA VAL A 242 -3.70 6.71 6.89
C VAL A 242 -4.52 5.56 7.48
N MET A 243 -5.75 5.35 7.02
CA MET A 243 -6.60 4.24 7.48
C MET A 243 -5.93 2.88 7.25
N SER A 244 -5.49 2.59 6.03
CA SER A 244 -4.89 1.28 5.70
C SER A 244 -3.57 1.03 6.44
N TYR A 245 -2.76 2.06 6.71
CA TYR A 245 -1.58 1.90 7.56
C TYR A 245 -1.93 1.61 9.01
N HIS A 246 -3.02 2.18 9.55
CA HIS A 246 -3.49 1.83 10.89
C HIS A 246 -4.01 0.39 10.98
N ASP A 247 -4.66 -0.12 9.92
CA ASP A 247 -5.09 -1.52 9.86
C ASP A 247 -3.91 -2.48 9.82
N LEU A 248 -2.90 -2.22 8.99
CA LEU A 248 -1.62 -2.95 9.04
C LEU A 248 -0.95 -2.81 10.42
N GLY A 249 -1.06 -1.65 11.05
CA GLY A 249 -0.55 -1.42 12.40
C GLY A 249 -1.27 -2.25 13.47
N ARG A 250 -2.55 -2.55 13.28
CA ARG A 250 -3.33 -3.44 14.15
C ARG A 250 -2.83 -4.88 14.03
N GLU A 251 -2.70 -5.37 12.80
CA GLU A 251 -2.10 -6.69 12.53
C GLU A 251 -0.70 -6.79 13.15
N ALA A 252 0.16 -5.79 12.96
CA ALA A 252 1.50 -5.81 13.54
C ALA A 252 1.49 -5.91 15.07
N ARG A 253 0.57 -5.22 15.76
CA ARG A 253 0.42 -5.33 17.22
C ARG A 253 -0.08 -6.71 17.66
N GLU A 254 -1.04 -7.29 16.95
CA GLU A 254 -1.53 -8.65 17.20
C GLU A 254 -0.43 -9.69 17.01
N ARG A 255 0.40 -9.52 15.96
CA ARG A 255 1.56 -10.37 15.70
C ARG A 255 2.64 -10.23 16.76
N ILE A 256 2.90 -9.01 17.27
CA ILE A 256 3.79 -8.79 18.42
C ILE A 256 3.28 -9.55 19.65
N ALA A 257 1.99 -9.42 19.97
CA ALA A 257 1.40 -10.09 21.13
C ALA A 257 1.49 -11.62 21.01
N THR A 258 1.18 -12.15 19.82
CA THR A 258 1.24 -13.59 19.53
C THR A 258 2.67 -14.12 19.59
N ALA A 259 3.64 -13.41 18.99
CA ALA A 259 5.05 -13.78 19.03
C ALA A 259 5.61 -13.72 20.46
N ALA A 260 5.22 -12.71 21.24
CA ALA A 260 5.62 -12.57 22.63
C ALA A 260 5.08 -13.72 23.50
N ALA A 261 3.80 -14.10 23.32
CA ALA A 261 3.20 -15.24 24.01
C ALA A 261 3.88 -16.58 23.67
N ARG A 262 4.44 -16.70 22.47
CA ARG A 262 5.24 -17.87 22.03
C ARG A 262 6.72 -17.76 22.38
N HIS A 263 7.13 -16.72 23.11
CA HIS A 263 8.54 -16.41 23.41
C HIS A 263 9.44 -16.32 22.16
N ALA A 264 8.86 -15.96 21.01
CA ALA A 264 9.57 -15.77 19.75
C ALA A 264 10.16 -14.36 19.68
N HIS A 265 11.29 -14.13 20.36
CA HIS A 265 11.91 -12.80 20.46
C HIS A 265 12.27 -12.20 19.09
N SER A 266 12.80 -13.00 18.16
CA SER A 266 13.21 -12.49 16.84
C SER A 266 12.04 -12.02 15.99
N GLU A 267 10.89 -12.70 16.08
CA GLU A 267 9.65 -12.29 15.40
C GLU A 267 9.05 -11.06 16.07
N THR A 268 9.08 -11.00 17.40
CA THR A 268 8.63 -9.85 18.17
C THR A 268 9.37 -8.58 17.73
N GLU A 269 10.70 -8.64 17.62
CA GLU A 269 11.51 -7.49 17.18
C GLU A 269 11.27 -7.14 15.71
N LEU A 270 11.07 -8.14 14.83
CA LEU A 270 10.69 -7.89 13.44
C LEU A 270 9.38 -7.10 13.33
N TRP A 271 8.34 -7.52 14.07
CA TRP A 271 7.04 -6.86 14.01
C TRP A 271 7.04 -5.49 14.68
N LYS A 272 7.85 -5.27 15.73
CA LYS A 272 8.09 -3.94 16.29
C LYS A 272 8.74 -3.01 15.27
N ALA A 273 9.76 -3.47 14.55
CA ALA A 273 10.41 -2.68 13.51
C ALA A 273 9.42 -2.29 12.40
N ARG A 274 8.59 -3.24 11.95
CA ARG A 274 7.51 -2.98 10.98
C ARG A 274 6.50 -1.95 11.49
N LEU A 275 6.10 -2.04 12.76
CA LEU A 275 5.18 -1.07 13.37
C LEU A 275 5.77 0.34 13.43
N GLN A 276 7.08 0.47 13.71
CA GLN A 276 7.76 1.77 13.67
C GLN A 276 7.83 2.33 12.25
N GLU A 277 8.14 1.50 11.25
CA GLU A 277 8.12 1.93 9.84
C GLU A 277 6.73 2.44 9.43
N LEU A 278 5.67 1.72 9.81
CA LEU A 278 4.30 2.20 9.58
C LEU A 278 4.04 3.57 10.24
N GLY A 279 4.58 3.80 11.43
CA GLY A 279 4.49 5.10 12.10
C GLY A 279 5.07 6.25 11.27
N ILE A 280 6.21 6.02 10.61
CA ILE A 280 6.82 6.98 9.67
C ILE A 280 5.96 7.13 8.41
N LYS A 281 5.38 6.04 7.88
CA LYS A 281 4.48 6.10 6.71
C LYS A 281 3.20 6.87 7.00
N VAL A 282 2.62 6.73 8.19
CA VAL A 282 1.46 7.51 8.64
C VAL A 282 1.80 9.00 8.70
N ALA A 283 2.95 9.37 9.27
CA ALA A 283 3.39 10.76 9.27
C ALA A 283 3.54 11.33 7.84
N GLY A 284 4.09 10.56 6.91
CA GLY A 284 4.15 10.95 5.50
C GLY A 284 2.77 11.14 4.86
N ALA A 285 1.82 10.25 5.14
CA ALA A 285 0.45 10.39 4.65
C ALA A 285 -0.30 11.59 5.27
N LEU A 286 -0.02 11.94 6.52
CA LEU A 286 -0.55 13.15 7.16
C LEU A 286 0.00 14.43 6.53
N VAL A 287 1.28 14.43 6.13
CA VAL A 287 1.86 15.53 5.32
C VAL A 287 1.16 15.64 3.97
N ASP A 288 0.91 14.52 3.29
CA ASP A 288 0.16 14.52 2.01
C ASP A 288 -1.29 15.02 2.19
N MET A 289 -1.85 14.91 3.40
CA MET A 289 -3.17 15.45 3.77
C MET A 289 -3.15 16.93 4.19
N ASP A 290 -1.98 17.57 4.23
CA ASP A 290 -1.76 18.91 4.80
C ASP A 290 -2.08 19.01 6.32
N ASP A 291 -2.13 17.87 7.03
CA ASP A 291 -2.24 17.81 8.49
C ASP A 291 -0.84 17.82 9.13
N LEU A 292 -0.15 18.94 9.00
CA LEU A 292 1.20 19.14 9.54
C LEU A 292 1.25 18.99 11.08
N PRO A 293 0.28 19.52 11.86
CA PRO A 293 0.25 19.30 13.31
C PRO A 293 0.09 17.82 13.69
N GLY A 294 -0.77 17.09 12.99
CA GLY A 294 -0.95 15.65 13.16
C GLY A 294 0.32 14.88 12.81
N ALA A 295 0.97 15.20 11.70
CA ALA A 295 2.25 14.61 11.32
C ALA A 295 3.33 14.84 12.37
N ALA A 296 3.46 16.07 12.89
CA ALA A 296 4.42 16.40 13.94
C ALA A 296 4.13 15.64 15.26
N HIS A 297 2.85 15.52 15.64
CA HIS A 297 2.44 14.72 16.81
C HIS A 297 2.81 13.24 16.63
N GLN A 298 2.50 12.67 15.46
CA GLN A 298 2.84 11.30 15.11
C GLN A 298 4.35 11.08 15.19
N LEU A 299 5.16 11.95 14.57
CA LEU A 299 6.62 11.85 14.63
C LEU A 299 7.14 11.92 16.06
N ARG A 300 6.65 12.81 16.93
CA ARG A 300 7.08 12.88 18.33
C ARG A 300 6.76 11.59 19.11
N SER A 301 5.67 10.91 18.78
CA SER A 301 5.28 9.67 19.46
C SER A 301 6.22 8.48 19.16
N LEU A 302 6.98 8.54 18.06
CA LEU A 302 7.89 7.47 17.65
C LEU A 302 9.12 7.43 18.55
N ARG A 303 9.53 6.22 18.92
CA ARG A 303 10.73 5.98 19.73
C ARG A 303 11.90 5.64 18.80
N GLY A 304 13.08 6.18 19.09
CA GLY A 304 14.30 5.86 18.32
C GLY A 304 14.77 4.44 18.64
N HIS A 305 15.16 3.68 17.62
CA HIS A 305 15.54 2.26 17.77
C HIS A 305 16.83 1.89 17.02
N GLY A 306 17.62 2.87 16.57
CA GLY A 306 18.94 2.62 15.98
C GLY A 306 18.93 2.13 14.53
N ASP A 307 17.77 2.07 13.87
CA ASP A 307 17.72 1.91 12.41
C ASP A 307 17.98 3.27 11.73
N ALA A 308 19.24 3.48 11.34
CA ALA A 308 19.69 4.70 10.68
C ALA A 308 18.83 5.11 9.47
N ARG A 309 18.21 4.14 8.76
CA ARG A 309 17.33 4.45 7.63
C ARG A 309 16.04 5.10 8.10
N LEU A 310 15.43 4.58 9.17
CA LEU A 310 14.21 5.12 9.73
C LEU A 310 14.46 6.46 10.42
N GLU A 311 15.60 6.62 11.10
CA GLU A 311 15.97 7.91 11.70
C GLU A 311 16.21 8.99 10.62
N LEU A 312 16.88 8.63 9.51
CA LEU A 312 17.02 9.53 8.36
C LEU A 312 15.65 9.88 7.76
N ALA A 313 14.77 8.90 7.57
CA ALA A 313 13.43 9.15 7.04
C ALA A 313 12.62 10.09 7.96
N ARG A 314 12.75 9.92 9.28
CA ARG A 314 12.16 10.80 10.29
C ARG A 314 12.72 12.22 10.21
N ALA A 315 14.04 12.36 10.09
CA ALA A 315 14.70 13.66 9.95
C ALA A 315 14.23 14.39 8.68
N LEU A 316 14.12 13.68 7.55
CA LEU A 316 13.60 14.25 6.30
C LEU A 316 12.14 14.72 6.42
N LEU A 317 11.30 13.99 7.17
CA LEU A 317 9.93 14.44 7.44
C LEU A 317 9.89 15.67 8.34
N TRP A 318 10.76 15.76 9.36
CA TRP A 318 10.87 16.99 10.16
C TRP A 318 11.30 18.21 9.33
N LEU A 319 12.23 18.02 8.38
CA LEU A 319 12.61 19.07 7.43
C LEU A 319 11.43 19.48 6.54
N GLN A 320 10.64 18.52 6.07
CA GLN A 320 9.43 18.79 5.28
C GLN A 320 8.39 19.59 6.08
N LEU A 321 8.33 19.43 7.40
CA LEU A 321 7.49 20.21 8.30
C LEU A 321 8.06 21.60 8.63
N GLY A 322 9.30 21.91 8.19
CA GLY A 322 9.99 23.16 8.49
C GLY A 322 10.66 23.21 9.86
N ASP A 323 10.71 22.09 10.60
CA ASP A 323 11.34 22.01 11.92
C ASP A 323 12.77 21.45 11.80
N ALA A 324 13.71 22.36 11.53
CA ALA A 324 15.12 22.02 11.39
C ALA A 324 15.79 21.60 12.71
N GLU A 325 15.27 22.06 13.85
CA GLU A 325 15.83 21.70 15.17
C GLU A 325 15.48 20.25 15.51
N SER A 326 14.20 19.88 15.39
CA SER A 326 13.79 18.48 15.54
C SER A 326 14.52 17.59 14.55
N ALA A 327 14.73 18.01 13.29
CA ALA A 327 15.46 17.22 12.31
C ALA A 327 16.92 16.93 12.72
N LYS A 328 17.62 17.88 13.36
CA LYS A 328 19.02 17.70 13.79
C LYS A 328 19.16 16.63 14.86
N GLU A 329 18.21 16.53 15.78
CA GLU A 329 18.18 15.51 16.84
C GLU A 329 18.21 14.09 16.26
N TRP A 330 17.54 13.88 15.11
CA TRP A 330 17.44 12.59 14.42
C TRP A 330 18.52 12.37 13.35
N ASN A 331 19.28 13.40 12.99
CA ASN A 331 20.41 13.32 12.04
C ASN A 331 21.73 12.89 12.69
N HIS A 332 21.71 12.48 13.96
CA HIS A 332 22.88 11.87 14.60
C HIS A 332 22.75 10.34 14.49
N PRO A 333 23.29 9.71 13.42
CA PRO A 333 23.48 8.27 13.44
C PRO A 333 24.34 7.99 14.68
N GLY A 334 23.80 7.19 15.61
CA GLY A 334 24.25 7.12 16.99
C GLY A 334 25.73 7.44 17.18
N THR A 335 26.01 8.44 18.01
CA THR A 335 27.30 8.54 18.70
C THR A 335 27.46 7.24 19.46
N VAL A 336 28.08 6.28 18.78
CA VAL A 336 28.59 5.06 19.34
C VAL A 336 29.45 5.47 20.52
N ARG A 337 28.98 5.19 21.74
CA ARG A 337 29.90 4.98 22.85
C ARG A 337 30.93 3.97 22.36
N HIS A 338 32.17 4.44 22.22
CA HIS A 338 33.34 3.76 21.69
C HIS A 338 33.24 2.23 21.57
N GLY A 339 33.23 1.76 20.32
CA GLY A 339 33.46 0.37 19.96
C GLY A 339 33.70 0.28 18.46
N ARG A 340 34.97 0.17 18.05
CA ARG A 340 35.44 0.14 16.65
C ARG A 340 34.66 -0.90 15.80
N GLY A 341 34.20 -0.50 14.61
CA GLY A 341 33.82 -1.48 13.57
C GLY A 341 33.04 -0.93 12.37
N GLY A 342 33.75 -0.37 11.39
CA GLY A 342 33.53 -0.56 9.94
C GLY A 342 32.16 -0.28 9.28
N LEU A 343 32.11 0.80 8.50
CA LEU A 343 31.10 1.16 7.50
C LEU A 343 30.96 0.13 6.36
N ARG A 344 29.73 -0.14 5.88
CA ARG A 344 29.39 -0.36 4.45
C ARG A 344 27.87 -0.46 4.18
N GLY A 345 27.37 0.30 3.19
CA GLY A 345 26.43 -0.24 2.20
C GLY A 345 24.96 0.22 2.19
N GLY A 346 24.69 1.52 2.01
CA GLY A 346 23.37 2.05 1.66
C GLY A 346 23.02 1.84 0.17
N ALA A 347 22.81 0.59 -0.24
CA ALA A 347 22.19 0.20 -1.51
C ALA A 347 21.53 -1.19 -1.45
N GLY A 348 21.50 -1.81 -0.25
CA GLY A 348 21.11 -3.20 -0.06
C GLY A 348 19.65 -3.43 0.33
N ALA A 349 18.82 -2.42 0.59
CA ALA A 349 17.50 -2.65 1.17
C ALA A 349 16.53 -3.41 0.23
N VAL A 350 16.60 -3.16 -1.08
CA VAL A 350 15.77 -3.86 -2.08
C VAL A 350 16.26 -5.30 -2.31
N ALA A 351 17.58 -5.52 -2.23
CA ALA A 351 18.19 -6.84 -2.33
C ALA A 351 18.07 -7.66 -1.02
N SER A 352 18.03 -7.01 0.15
CA SER A 352 18.01 -7.69 1.45
C SER A 352 16.64 -8.25 1.80
N ALA A 353 15.54 -7.66 1.32
CA ALA A 353 14.20 -8.26 1.47
C ALA A 353 14.09 -9.59 0.67
N ALA A 354 14.57 -9.60 -0.58
CA ALA A 354 14.57 -10.79 -1.43
C ALA A 354 15.56 -11.89 -0.97
N VAL A 355 16.68 -11.51 -0.35
CA VAL A 355 17.70 -12.47 0.14
C VAL A 355 17.42 -12.95 1.58
N ARG A 356 16.83 -12.13 2.47
CA ARG A 356 16.47 -12.58 3.83
C ARG A 356 15.30 -13.55 3.86
N ALA A 357 14.39 -13.50 2.88
CA ALA A 357 13.34 -14.51 2.73
C ALA A 357 13.91 -15.90 2.38
N ARG A 358 15.03 -15.98 1.65
CA ARG A 358 15.63 -17.26 1.24
C ARG A 358 16.47 -17.96 2.31
N ARG A 359 16.90 -17.26 3.36
CA ARG A 359 17.71 -17.87 4.44
C ARG A 359 16.90 -18.47 5.59
N ARG A 360 15.58 -18.26 5.65
CA ARG A 360 14.72 -18.84 6.71
C ARG A 360 13.96 -20.09 6.29
N ASP A 361 13.84 -20.36 4.99
CA ASP A 361 13.06 -21.49 4.45
C ASP A 361 13.94 -22.65 3.92
N GLY A 362 15.26 -22.56 4.09
CA GLY A 362 16.22 -23.62 3.70
C GLY A 362 16.73 -24.49 4.86
N GLU A 363 16.31 -24.20 6.08
CA GLU A 363 16.59 -25.03 7.27
C GLU A 363 15.28 -25.23 8.04
N ARG A 364 14.45 -26.15 7.54
CA ARG A 364 13.56 -27.01 8.33
C ARG A 364 13.00 -28.13 7.45
#